data_AF-A0A8T5DS69-F1
#
_entry.id   AF-A0A8T5DS69-F1
#
_cell.length_a   1.000
_cell.length_b   1.000
_cell.length_c   1.000
_cell.angle_alpha   90.00
_cell.angle_beta   90.00
_cell.angle_gamma   90.00
#
_symmetry.space_group_name_H-M   'P 1'
#
loop_
_entity.id
_entity.type
_entity.pdbx_description
1 polymer ?
#
loop_
_entity_poly.entity_id
_entity_poly.type
_entity_poly.pdbx_seq_one_letter_code
_entity_poly.pdbx_strand_id
1 'polypeptide(L)'
;RNVLYFPIVAALLVGGVISEDRLHGTSALYFSRPINRFDYVMMKYLSVAIIQAMIVLLTLFLYYFAEIVSMGRGWAWIIDTFPLFLAAFAGGTLLIITYTSIGLGLSSVSKGKFFPGIGLIAIVLGSKTLAIIVSQLFDREILYLLSPYDCLAHVGQALIGTEPTYDQYSWTWSLASLVAMNALSLYVLSSRVSSMEVTRE
;
A
#
# COMPACT_ATOMS: atom_id res chain seq x y z
N ARG A 1 -9.79 3.61 -13.64
CA ARG A 1 -10.48 4.80 -13.06
C ARG A 1 -10.94 4.55 -11.61
N ASN A 2 -10.04 4.08 -10.71
CA ASN A 2 -10.31 3.79 -9.27
C ASN A 2 -9.35 4.55 -8.33
N VAL A 3 -8.80 5.66 -8.83
CA VAL A 3 -7.60 6.37 -8.33
C VAL A 3 -7.69 6.82 -6.87
N LEU A 4 -8.90 7.09 -6.36
CA LEU A 4 -9.10 7.78 -5.07
C LEU A 4 -9.48 6.86 -3.90
N TYR A 5 -10.12 5.71 -4.14
CA TYR A 5 -10.75 4.95 -3.05
C TYR A 5 -9.75 4.17 -2.21
N PHE A 6 -8.79 3.48 -2.83
CA PHE A 6 -7.87 2.61 -2.09
C PHE A 6 -6.89 3.35 -1.16
N PRO A 7 -6.32 4.51 -1.53
CA PRO A 7 -5.51 5.31 -0.60
C PRO A 7 -6.31 5.78 0.63
N ILE A 8 -7.57 6.19 0.43
CA ILE A 8 -8.44 6.66 1.52
C ILE A 8 -8.76 5.50 2.46
N VAL A 9 -9.14 4.34 1.91
CA VAL A 9 -9.39 3.13 2.70
C VAL A 9 -8.15 2.73 3.50
N ALA A 10 -6.98 2.71 2.86
CA ALA A 10 -5.72 2.40 3.54
C ALA A 10 -5.45 3.38 4.70
N ALA A 11 -5.67 4.69 4.48
CA ALA A 11 -5.47 5.71 5.49
C ALA A 11 -6.39 5.55 6.71
N LEU A 12 -7.65 5.19 6.47
CA LEU A 12 -8.62 4.93 7.54
C LEU A 12 -8.24 3.70 8.38
N LEU A 13 -7.75 2.65 7.72
CA LEU A 13 -7.35 1.42 8.40
C LEU A 13 -6.09 1.60 9.23
N VAL A 14 -5.11 2.34 8.73
CA VAL A 14 -3.79 2.50 9.36
C VAL A 14 -3.80 3.49 10.53
N GLY A 15 -4.67 4.50 10.47
CA GLY A 15 -4.65 5.69 11.33
C GLY A 15 -4.40 5.41 12.81
N GLY A 16 -5.06 4.40 13.39
CA GLY A 16 -4.98 4.10 14.83
C GLY A 16 -4.14 2.89 15.23
N VAL A 17 -3.66 2.08 14.29
CA VAL A 17 -3.29 0.67 14.57
C VAL A 17 -2.15 0.51 15.58
N ILE A 18 -1.10 1.35 15.44
CA ILE A 18 0.05 1.38 16.36
C ILE A 18 0.06 2.69 17.14
N SER A 19 -0.39 3.79 16.55
CA SER A 19 -0.39 5.10 17.21
C SER A 19 -1.27 5.12 18.47
N GLU A 20 -2.43 4.45 18.48
CA GLU A 20 -3.28 4.36 19.67
C GLU A 20 -2.63 3.51 20.76
N ASP A 21 -1.92 2.44 20.37
CA ASP A 21 -1.17 1.59 21.31
C ASP A 21 -0.01 2.34 21.98
N ARG A 22 0.55 3.34 21.27
CA ARG A 22 1.58 4.24 21.78
C ARG A 22 1.00 5.35 22.65
N LEU A 23 -0.18 5.86 22.30
CA LEU A 23 -0.84 6.94 23.05
C LEU A 23 -1.25 6.47 24.46
N HIS A 24 -1.84 5.28 24.54
CA HIS A 24 -2.37 4.73 25.80
C HIS A 24 -1.39 3.81 26.53
N GLY A 25 -0.19 3.60 25.98
CA GLY A 25 0.82 2.70 26.58
C GLY A 25 0.41 1.22 26.60
N THR A 26 -0.64 0.82 25.88
CA THR A 26 -1.11 -0.58 25.81
C THR A 26 -0.09 -1.49 25.13
N SER A 27 0.82 -0.92 24.34
CA SER A 27 2.00 -1.61 23.81
C SER A 27 2.84 -2.31 24.89
N ALA A 28 3.00 -1.70 26.08
CA ALA A 28 3.73 -2.31 27.19
C ALA A 28 3.02 -3.56 27.74
N LEU A 29 1.69 -3.64 27.64
CA LEU A 29 0.93 -4.81 28.06
C LEU A 29 1.22 -6.01 27.15
N TYR A 30 1.42 -5.80 25.84
CA TYR A 30 1.80 -6.88 24.92
C TYR A 30 3.20 -7.42 25.22
N PHE A 31 4.16 -6.53 25.51
CA PHE A 31 5.53 -6.92 25.87
C PHE A 31 5.69 -7.44 27.30
N SER A 32 4.64 -7.38 28.12
CA SER A 32 4.63 -8.04 29.44
C SER A 32 4.55 -9.58 29.32
N ARG A 33 4.01 -10.07 28.21
CA ARG A 33 3.92 -11.50 27.86
C ARG A 33 5.12 -11.90 27.00
N PRO A 34 5.48 -13.20 26.90
CA PRO A 34 6.59 -13.66 26.07
C PRO A 34 6.23 -13.61 24.57
N ILE A 35 5.92 -12.42 24.06
CA ILE A 35 5.63 -12.15 22.65
C ILE A 35 6.82 -11.39 22.08
N ASN A 36 7.37 -11.88 20.96
CA ASN A 36 8.51 -11.23 20.33
C ASN A 36 8.07 -9.97 19.56
N ARG A 37 8.97 -9.00 19.38
CA ARG A 37 8.75 -7.79 18.57
C ARG A 37 8.30 -8.10 17.14
N PHE A 38 8.85 -9.17 16.58
CA PHE A 38 8.50 -9.64 15.25
C PHE A 38 7.04 -10.11 15.20
N ASP A 39 6.59 -10.83 16.23
CA ASP A 39 5.21 -11.32 16.33
C ASP A 39 4.22 -10.16 16.46
N TYR A 40 4.55 -9.14 17.27
CA TYR A 40 3.73 -7.92 17.38
C TYR A 40 3.61 -7.20 16.03
N VAL A 41 4.73 -6.97 15.34
CA VAL A 41 4.73 -6.30 14.03
C VAL A 41 3.99 -7.12 12.99
N MET A 42 4.24 -8.42 12.91
CA MET A 42 3.57 -9.32 11.97
C MET A 42 2.06 -9.39 12.23
N MET A 43 1.63 -9.45 13.48
CA MET A 43 0.21 -9.44 13.81
C MET A 43 -0.47 -8.15 13.32
N LYS A 44 0.11 -6.99 13.61
CA LYS A 44 -0.44 -5.69 13.18
C LYS A 44 -0.40 -5.52 11.67
N TYR A 45 0.71 -5.93 11.04
CA TYR A 45 0.88 -5.90 9.59
C TYR A 45 -0.14 -6.78 8.88
N LEU A 46 -0.22 -8.05 9.27
CA LEU A 46 -1.11 -9.01 8.65
C LEU A 46 -2.59 -8.64 8.86
N SER A 47 -2.95 -8.09 10.03
CA SER A 47 -4.32 -7.61 10.27
C SER A 47 -4.73 -6.52 9.27
N VAL A 48 -3.90 -5.50 9.07
CA VAL A 48 -4.19 -4.41 8.11
C VAL A 48 -4.15 -4.93 6.67
N ALA A 49 -3.14 -5.75 6.33
CA ALA A 49 -2.98 -6.31 5.00
C ALA A 49 -4.16 -7.20 4.60
N ILE A 50 -4.67 -8.04 5.51
CA ILE A 50 -5.84 -8.90 5.24
C ILE A 50 -7.09 -8.06 5.02
N ILE A 51 -7.34 -7.04 5.84
CA ILE A 51 -8.51 -6.17 5.66
C ILE A 51 -8.39 -5.41 4.33
N GLN A 52 -7.21 -4.87 4.00
CA GLN A 52 -6.98 -4.25 2.69
C GLN A 52 -7.15 -5.25 1.55
N ALA A 53 -6.66 -6.49 1.68
CA ALA A 53 -6.82 -7.54 0.68
C ALA A 53 -8.28 -7.90 0.45
N MET A 54 -9.07 -7.99 1.53
CA MET A 54 -10.51 -8.21 1.45
C MET A 54 -11.24 -7.07 0.77
N ILE A 55 -10.74 -5.83 0.78
CA ILE A 55 -11.40 -4.74 0.05
C ILE A 55 -10.91 -4.71 -1.40
N VAL A 56 -9.60 -4.72 -1.62
CA VAL A 56 -8.98 -4.55 -2.94
C VAL A 56 -9.23 -5.77 -3.83
N LEU A 57 -8.91 -6.97 -3.37
CA LEU A 57 -9.03 -8.18 -4.17
C LEU A 57 -10.50 -8.58 -4.34
N LEU A 58 -11.34 -8.42 -3.31
CA LEU A 58 -12.78 -8.66 -3.46
C LEU A 58 -13.39 -7.73 -4.51
N THR A 59 -12.95 -6.47 -4.60
CA THR A 59 -13.42 -5.57 -5.67
C THR A 59 -13.07 -6.11 -7.05
N LEU A 60 -11.89 -6.73 -7.21
CA LEU A 60 -11.50 -7.41 -8.45
C LEU A 60 -12.40 -8.62 -8.74
N PHE A 61 -12.66 -9.46 -7.74
CA PHE A 61 -13.58 -10.59 -7.89
C PHE A 61 -15.01 -10.14 -8.24
N LEU A 62 -15.51 -9.09 -7.59
CA LEU A 62 -16.82 -8.51 -7.87
C LEU A 62 -16.90 -7.93 -9.29
N TYR A 63 -15.81 -7.33 -9.79
CA TYR A 63 -15.73 -6.87 -11.17
C TYR A 63 -15.91 -8.03 -12.16
N TYR A 64 -15.16 -9.12 -12.00
CA TYR A 64 -15.30 -10.31 -12.86
C TYR A 64 -16.67 -10.98 -12.71
N PHE A 65 -17.20 -11.06 -11.48
CA PHE A 65 -18.53 -11.58 -11.22
C PHE A 65 -19.62 -10.76 -11.93
N ALA A 66 -19.53 -9.43 -11.88
CA ALA A 66 -20.47 -8.54 -12.55
C ALA A 66 -20.44 -8.71 -14.07
N GLU A 67 -19.26 -8.90 -14.67
CA GLU A 67 -19.10 -9.18 -16.10
C GLU A 67 -19.78 -10.50 -16.51
N ILE A 68 -19.65 -11.56 -15.69
CA ILE A 68 -20.30 -12.85 -15.95
C ILE A 68 -21.83 -12.73 -15.85
N VAL A 69 -22.33 -12.14 -14.76
CA VAL A 69 -23.78 -12.08 -14.48
C VAL A 69 -24.50 -11.06 -15.35
N SER A 70 -23.93 -9.87 -15.54
CA SER A 70 -24.62 -8.76 -16.22
C SER A 70 -24.44 -8.78 -17.72
N MET A 71 -23.25 -9.16 -18.21
CA MET A 71 -22.95 -9.20 -19.65
C MET A 71 -23.05 -10.60 -20.25
N GLY A 72 -23.41 -11.62 -19.44
CA GLY A 72 -23.62 -12.99 -19.91
C GLY A 72 -22.36 -13.67 -20.44
N ARG A 73 -21.17 -13.25 -19.96
CA ARG A 73 -19.89 -13.80 -20.43
C ARG A 73 -19.73 -15.27 -19.97
N GLY A 74 -19.43 -16.16 -20.92
CA GLY A 74 -19.28 -17.60 -20.66
C GLY A 74 -17.87 -18.05 -20.26
N TRP A 75 -17.69 -19.36 -20.11
CA TRP A 75 -16.43 -19.99 -19.69
C TRP A 75 -15.22 -19.64 -20.57
N ALA A 76 -15.40 -19.50 -21.88
CA ALA A 76 -14.32 -19.13 -22.79
C ALA A 76 -13.71 -17.77 -22.44
N TRP A 77 -14.57 -16.77 -22.17
CA TRP A 77 -14.11 -15.44 -21.78
C TRP A 77 -13.29 -15.44 -20.49
N ILE A 78 -13.68 -16.27 -19.52
CA ILE A 78 -12.95 -16.40 -18.25
C ILE A 78 -11.53 -16.93 -18.51
N ILE A 79 -11.39 -17.96 -19.34
CA ILE A 79 -10.09 -18.54 -19.69
C ILE A 79 -9.23 -17.52 -20.43
N ASP A 80 -9.80 -16.83 -21.41
CA ASP A 80 -9.09 -15.82 -22.22
C ASP A 80 -8.61 -14.64 -21.36
N THR A 81 -9.39 -14.26 -20.35
CA THR A 81 -9.09 -13.10 -19.48
C THR A 81 -8.37 -13.51 -18.19
N PHE A 82 -8.17 -14.81 -17.94
CA PHE A 82 -7.52 -15.30 -16.72
C PHE A 82 -6.10 -14.76 -16.53
N PRO A 83 -5.24 -14.62 -17.57
CA PRO A 83 -3.94 -13.99 -17.41
C PRO A 83 -4.04 -12.53 -16.93
N LEU A 84 -5.04 -11.79 -17.42
CA LEU A 84 -5.29 -10.41 -17.00
C LEU A 84 -5.78 -10.35 -15.55
N PHE A 85 -6.60 -11.32 -15.12
CA PHE A 85 -7.00 -11.48 -13.73
C PHE A 85 -5.78 -11.67 -12.83
N LEU A 86 -4.85 -12.56 -13.19
CA LEU A 86 -3.62 -12.80 -12.44
C LEU A 86 -2.71 -11.55 -12.39
N ALA A 87 -2.57 -10.85 -13.51
CA ALA A 87 -1.83 -9.59 -13.57
C ALA A 87 -2.42 -8.52 -12.64
N ALA A 88 -3.75 -8.35 -12.69
CA ALA A 88 -4.47 -7.42 -11.81
C ALA A 88 -4.39 -7.84 -10.33
N PHE A 89 -4.45 -9.14 -10.05
CA PHE A 89 -4.29 -9.70 -8.71
C PHE A 89 -2.90 -9.38 -8.16
N ALA A 90 -1.85 -9.63 -8.94
CA ALA A 90 -0.46 -9.30 -8.56
C ALA A 90 -0.27 -7.79 -8.31
N GLY A 91 -0.81 -6.94 -9.18
CA GLY A 91 -0.81 -5.49 -8.99
C GLY A 91 -1.57 -5.06 -7.73
N GLY A 92 -2.71 -5.69 -7.45
CA GLY A 92 -3.48 -5.49 -6.22
C GLY A 92 -2.72 -5.90 -4.96
N THR A 93 -2.02 -7.04 -4.98
CA THR A 93 -1.15 -7.50 -3.89
C THR A 93 -0.01 -6.51 -3.64
N LEU A 94 0.64 -6.02 -4.69
CA LEU A 94 1.71 -5.03 -4.58
C LEU A 94 1.21 -3.72 -3.96
N LEU A 95 0.01 -3.28 -4.33
CA LEU A 95 -0.66 -2.12 -3.72
C LEU A 95 -0.89 -2.32 -2.22
N ILE A 96 -1.42 -3.49 -1.83
CA ILE A 96 -1.68 -3.83 -0.43
C ILE A 96 -0.38 -3.75 0.37
N ILE A 97 0.69 -4.41 -0.10
CA ILE A 97 2.00 -4.41 0.55
C ILE A 97 2.52 -2.98 0.72
N THR A 98 2.44 -2.18 -0.34
CA THR A 98 2.96 -0.80 -0.35
C THR A 98 2.22 0.10 0.63
N TYR A 99 0.89 0.11 0.59
CA TYR A 99 0.11 0.98 1.47
C TYR A 99 0.12 0.50 2.92
N THR A 100 0.12 -0.80 3.18
CA THR A 100 0.28 -1.32 4.54
C THR A 100 1.64 -0.95 5.12
N SER A 101 2.73 -1.10 4.35
CA SER A 101 4.09 -0.79 4.81
C SER A 101 4.27 0.69 5.14
N ILE A 102 3.94 1.58 4.20
CA ILE A 102 4.04 3.04 4.41
C ILE A 102 3.13 3.46 5.57
N GLY A 103 1.90 2.95 5.58
CA GLY A 103 0.94 3.27 6.60
C GLY A 103 1.40 2.90 8.02
N LEU A 104 1.80 1.65 8.23
CA LEU A 104 2.25 1.21 9.55
C LEU A 104 3.58 1.87 9.96
N GLY A 105 4.46 2.17 9.00
CA GLY A 105 5.63 3.02 9.22
C GLY A 105 5.23 4.36 9.84
N LEU A 106 4.28 5.08 9.24
CA LEU A 106 3.76 6.34 9.77
C LEU A 106 3.02 6.18 11.13
N SER A 107 2.29 5.09 11.30
CA SER A 107 1.59 4.75 12.55
C SER A 107 2.56 4.52 13.71
N SER A 108 3.73 3.93 13.45
CA SER A 108 4.77 3.69 14.45
C SER A 108 5.49 4.96 14.92
N VAL A 109 5.54 5.98 14.06
CA VAL A 109 6.19 7.27 14.37
C VAL A 109 5.25 8.18 15.17
N SER A 110 3.95 8.13 14.86
CA SER A 110 2.94 9.03 15.41
C SER A 110 2.38 8.55 16.75
N LYS A 111 1.91 9.51 17.57
CA LYS A 111 1.12 9.23 18.78
C LYS A 111 -0.37 9.51 18.62
N GLY A 112 -0.78 10.27 17.59
CA GLY A 112 -2.19 10.60 17.36
C GLY A 112 -2.79 9.75 16.23
N LYS A 113 -4.06 9.36 16.36
CA LYS A 113 -4.82 8.54 15.38
C LYS A 113 -4.94 9.18 13.99
N PHE A 114 -4.98 10.51 13.92
CA PHE A 114 -5.20 11.24 12.67
C PHE A 114 -3.93 11.38 11.83
N PHE A 115 -2.75 11.45 12.45
CA PHE A 115 -1.50 11.74 11.77
C PHE A 115 -1.07 10.66 10.76
N PRO A 116 -1.15 9.35 11.07
CA PRO A 116 -0.75 8.31 10.11
C PRO A 116 -1.65 8.27 8.87
N GLY A 117 -2.97 8.44 9.06
CA GLY A 117 -3.93 8.44 7.97
C GLY A 117 -3.74 9.64 7.04
N ILE A 118 -3.71 10.86 7.61
CA ILE A 118 -3.47 12.08 6.83
C ILE A 118 -2.09 12.06 6.17
N GLY A 119 -1.07 11.57 6.88
CA GLY A 119 0.28 11.40 6.35
C GLY A 119 0.33 10.48 5.15
N LEU A 120 -0.38 9.34 5.19
CA LEU A 120 -0.46 8.42 4.05
C LEU A 120 -1.14 9.11 2.85
N ILE A 121 -2.25 9.81 3.08
CA ILE A 121 -2.95 10.55 2.02
C ILE A 121 -2.03 11.62 1.42
N ALA A 122 -1.34 12.38 2.27
CA ALA A 122 -0.42 13.44 1.85
C ALA A 122 0.74 12.87 1.04
N ILE A 123 1.33 11.74 1.44
CA ILE A 123 2.37 11.08 0.67
C ILE A 123 1.81 10.60 -0.67
N VAL A 124 0.70 9.86 -0.69
CA VAL A 124 0.20 9.23 -1.92
C VAL A 124 -0.35 10.26 -2.91
N LEU A 125 -1.20 11.18 -2.47
CA LEU A 125 -1.83 12.18 -3.35
C LEU A 125 -0.94 13.41 -3.56
N GLY A 126 -0.17 13.82 -2.55
CA GLY A 126 0.72 14.97 -2.64
C GLY A 126 1.89 14.71 -3.58
N SER A 127 2.57 13.57 -3.45
CA SER A 127 3.67 13.20 -4.35
C SER A 127 3.20 13.05 -5.80
N LYS A 128 2.03 12.46 -6.03
CA LYS A 128 1.39 12.38 -7.35
C LYS A 128 1.17 13.77 -7.94
N THR A 129 0.56 14.67 -7.17
CA THR A 129 0.29 16.04 -7.62
C THR A 129 1.59 16.75 -7.99
N LEU A 130 2.63 16.61 -7.18
CA LEU A 130 3.96 17.17 -7.46
C LEU A 130 4.59 16.57 -8.72
N ALA A 131 4.48 15.25 -8.91
CA ALA A 131 4.99 14.58 -10.10
C ALA A 131 4.33 15.10 -11.39
N ILE A 132 3.01 15.28 -11.37
CA ILE A 132 2.26 15.84 -12.50
C ILE A 132 2.70 17.27 -12.80
N ILE A 133 2.81 18.13 -11.78
CA ILE A 133 3.22 19.53 -11.97
C ILE A 133 4.62 19.60 -12.59
N VAL A 134 5.58 18.82 -12.07
CA VAL A 134 6.95 18.84 -12.58
C VAL A 134 7.06 18.25 -13.97
N SER A 135 6.32 17.17 -14.25
CA SER A 135 6.25 16.59 -15.59
C SER A 135 5.71 17.59 -16.61
N GLN A 136 4.68 18.36 -16.26
CA GLN A 136 4.07 19.34 -17.16
C GLN A 136 4.90 20.63 -17.31
N LEU A 137 5.61 21.04 -16.27
CA LEU A 137 6.35 22.31 -16.27
C LEU A 137 7.76 22.17 -16.87
N PHE A 138 8.39 21.00 -16.73
CA PHE A 138 9.79 20.80 -17.10
C PHE A 138 10.00 19.69 -18.13
N ASP A 139 8.94 19.02 -18.60
CA ASP A 139 9.02 17.84 -19.47
C ASP A 139 9.94 16.75 -18.89
N ARG A 140 9.99 16.64 -17.56
CA ARG A 140 10.79 15.65 -16.82
C ARG A 140 9.91 14.82 -15.90
N GLU A 141 9.93 13.53 -16.12
CA GLU A 141 9.05 12.60 -15.40
C GLU A 141 9.69 12.03 -14.12
N ILE A 142 10.98 12.26 -13.87
CA ILE A 142 11.74 11.57 -12.81
C ILE A 142 11.09 11.63 -11.41
N LEU A 143 10.34 12.69 -11.13
CA LEU A 143 9.68 12.87 -9.84
C LEU A 143 8.55 11.87 -9.57
N TYR A 144 7.98 11.23 -10.60
CA TYR A 144 6.97 10.18 -10.42
C TYR A 144 7.54 8.98 -9.64
N LEU A 145 8.87 8.76 -9.69
CA LEU A 145 9.52 7.69 -8.93
C LEU A 145 9.36 7.87 -7.41
N LEU A 146 9.11 9.08 -6.93
CA LEU A 146 8.84 9.34 -5.51
C LEU A 146 7.36 9.15 -5.15
N SER A 147 6.49 8.98 -6.14
CA SER A 147 5.06 8.78 -5.95
C SER A 147 4.74 7.28 -5.87
N PRO A 148 4.39 6.74 -4.69
CA PRO A 148 4.00 5.33 -4.58
C PRO A 148 2.77 5.03 -5.44
N TYR A 149 1.88 6.01 -5.61
CA TYR A 149 0.72 5.88 -6.49
C TYR A 149 1.15 5.64 -7.94
N ASP A 150 1.99 6.51 -8.48
CA ASP A 150 2.40 6.47 -9.88
C ASP A 150 3.29 5.27 -10.16
N CYS A 151 4.16 4.91 -9.22
CA CYS A 151 4.96 3.69 -9.34
C CYS A 151 4.09 2.42 -9.37
N LEU A 152 3.06 2.33 -8.51
CA LEU A 152 2.11 1.21 -8.53
C LEU A 152 1.32 1.17 -9.84
N ALA A 153 0.88 2.33 -10.33
CA ALA A 153 0.17 2.43 -11.60
C ALA A 153 1.05 1.96 -12.76
N HIS A 154 2.31 2.42 -12.81
CA HIS A 154 3.24 2.07 -13.89
C HIS A 154 3.59 0.58 -13.90
N VAL A 155 3.86 -0.03 -12.74
CA VAL A 155 4.07 -1.48 -12.64
C VAL A 155 2.78 -2.23 -13.03
N GLY A 156 1.61 -1.75 -12.60
CA GLY A 156 0.32 -2.34 -12.97
C GLY A 156 0.06 -2.28 -14.48
N GLN A 157 0.37 -1.15 -15.13
CA GLN A 157 0.27 -0.99 -16.59
C GLN A 157 1.18 -1.97 -17.32
N ALA A 158 2.41 -2.15 -16.84
CA ALA A 158 3.35 -3.12 -17.40
C ALA A 158 2.87 -4.58 -17.25
N LEU A 159 2.30 -4.94 -16.08
CA LEU A 159 1.74 -6.28 -15.85
C LEU A 159 0.53 -6.56 -16.75
N ILE A 160 -0.29 -5.55 -17.01
CA ILE A 160 -1.51 -5.65 -17.81
C ILE A 160 -1.21 -5.54 -19.31
N GLY A 161 -0.10 -4.90 -19.70
CA GLY A 161 0.25 -4.63 -21.10
C GLY A 161 -0.50 -3.43 -21.69
N THR A 162 -0.90 -2.47 -20.84
CA THR A 162 -1.50 -1.19 -21.29
C THR A 162 -0.44 -0.13 -21.54
N GLU A 163 -0.80 0.90 -22.30
CA GLU A 163 0.04 2.08 -22.50
C GLU A 163 0.51 2.68 -21.15
N PRO A 164 1.82 2.91 -20.99
CA PRO A 164 2.37 3.52 -19.79
C PRO A 164 1.92 4.98 -19.68
N THR A 165 1.81 5.45 -18.43
CA THR A 165 1.55 6.88 -18.15
C THR A 165 2.83 7.72 -18.24
N TYR A 166 3.98 7.06 -18.03
CA TYR A 166 5.30 7.67 -17.99
C TYR A 166 6.23 6.82 -18.85
N ASP A 167 6.86 7.44 -19.84
CA ASP A 167 7.56 6.73 -20.91
C ASP A 167 9.08 6.98 -20.87
N GLN A 168 9.53 8.01 -20.12
CA GLN A 168 10.95 8.37 -20.06
C GLN A 168 11.81 7.32 -19.35
N TYR A 169 11.22 6.56 -18.42
CA TYR A 169 11.92 5.56 -17.61
C TYR A 169 11.19 4.23 -17.67
N SER A 170 11.92 3.12 -17.71
CA SER A 170 11.32 1.77 -17.68
C SER A 170 10.58 1.50 -16.37
N TRP A 171 9.51 0.70 -16.44
CA TRP A 171 8.71 0.24 -15.28
C TRP A 171 9.56 -0.45 -14.20
N THR A 172 10.74 -0.98 -14.54
CA THR A 172 11.67 -1.58 -13.57
C THR A 172 12.15 -0.56 -12.52
N TRP A 173 12.29 0.72 -12.90
CA TRP A 173 12.63 1.79 -11.95
C TRP A 173 11.50 2.06 -10.97
N SER A 174 10.25 1.96 -11.45
CA SER A 174 9.07 2.06 -10.59
C SER A 174 9.03 0.90 -9.59
N LEU A 175 9.29 -0.33 -10.04
CA LEU A 175 9.38 -1.48 -9.15
C LEU A 175 10.51 -1.32 -8.13
N ALA A 176 11.69 -0.89 -8.55
CA ALA A 176 12.82 -0.62 -7.67
C ALA A 176 12.47 0.45 -6.61
N SER A 177 11.77 1.50 -7.02
CA SER A 177 11.29 2.54 -6.10
C SER A 177 10.28 1.99 -5.09
N LEU A 178 9.33 1.17 -5.52
CA LEU A 178 8.39 0.51 -4.60
C LEU A 178 9.10 -0.37 -3.59
N VAL A 179 10.09 -1.16 -4.03
CA VAL A 179 10.91 -1.98 -3.13
C VAL A 179 11.64 -1.09 -2.12
N ALA A 180 12.24 0.01 -2.56
CA ALA A 180 12.93 0.95 -1.68
C ALA A 180 11.98 1.61 -0.66
N MET A 181 10.80 2.07 -1.10
CA MET A 181 9.78 2.67 -0.22
C MET A 181 9.27 1.68 0.82
N ASN A 182 9.00 0.44 0.41
CA ASN A 182 8.58 -0.63 1.31
C ASN A 182 9.67 -0.96 2.33
N ALA A 183 10.91 -1.16 1.87
CA ALA A 183 12.05 -1.45 2.73
C ALA A 183 12.29 -0.33 3.76
N LEU A 184 12.25 0.93 3.31
CA LEU A 184 12.38 2.09 4.19
C LEU A 184 11.25 2.14 5.23
N SER A 185 10.01 1.91 4.81
CA SER A 185 8.84 1.97 5.71
C SER A 185 8.87 0.86 6.75
N LEU A 186 9.24 -0.36 6.35
CA LEU A 186 9.41 -1.50 7.26
C LEU A 186 10.60 -1.31 8.20
N TYR A 187 11.69 -0.69 7.73
CA TYR A 187 12.81 -0.32 8.57
C TYR A 187 12.42 0.71 9.65
N VAL A 188 11.67 1.74 9.27
CA VAL A 188 11.11 2.71 10.23
C VAL A 188 10.20 2.02 11.23
N LEU A 189 9.29 1.16 10.78
CA LEU A 189 8.41 0.39 11.65
C LEU A 189 9.20 -0.47 12.66
N SER A 190 10.20 -1.22 12.19
CA SER A 190 11.02 -2.10 13.03
C SER A 190 11.80 -1.32 14.08
N SER A 191 12.49 -0.25 13.67
CA SER A 191 13.30 0.60 14.56
C SER A 191 12.47 1.31 15.64
N ARG A 192 11.24 1.72 15.31
CA ARG A 192 10.32 2.38 16.27
C ARG A 192 9.66 1.41 17.23
N VAL A 193 9.46 0.16 16.83
CA VAL A 193 8.95 -0.88 17.73
C VAL A 193 10.03 -1.35 18.69
N SER A 194 11.29 -1.47 18.25
CA SER A 194 12.38 -1.82 19.17
C SER A 194 12.59 -0.80 20.29
N SER A 195 12.28 0.48 20.05
CA SER A 195 12.37 1.50 21.10
C SER A 195 11.24 1.45 22.14
N MET A 196 10.22 0.59 21.93
CA MET A 196 9.07 0.45 22.84
C MET A 196 9.26 -0.70 23.83
N GLU A 197 10.25 -1.55 23.59
CA GLU A 197 10.61 -2.64 24.48
C GLU A 197 11.33 -2.05 25.70
N VAL A 198 10.73 -2.20 26.88
CA VAL A 198 11.44 -1.92 28.13
C VAL A 198 12.40 -3.09 28.34
N THR A 199 13.70 -2.80 28.39
CA THR A 199 14.72 -3.79 28.74
C THR A 199 14.33 -4.45 30.05
N ARG A 200 14.06 -5.77 30.01
CA ARG A 200 14.04 -6.59 31.21
C ARG A 200 15.48 -6.66 31.70
N GLU A 201 15.86 -5.76 32.60
CA GLU A 201 16.99 -5.99 33.51
C GLU A 201 16.61 -7.07 34.53
#